data_AF-A0A2P6PJS6-F1
#
_entry.id   AF-A0A2P6PJS6-F1
#
_cell.length_a   1.000
_cell.length_b   1.000
_cell.length_c   1.000
_cell.angle_alpha   90.00
_cell.angle_beta   90.00
_cell.angle_gamma   90.00
#
_symmetry.space_group_name_H-M   'P 1'
#
loop_
_entity.id
_entity.type
_entity.pdbx_description
1 polymer ?
#
loop_
_entity_poly.entity_id
_entity_poly.type
_entity_poly.pdbx_seq_one_letter_code
_entity_poly.pdbx_strand_id
1 'polypeptide(L)'
;MSAVNDAQFGTMIIAAIDKAGQNAKKKQVEEEISQLSTELKEKQAKEHALLSYSSTDNGGELSNLDTLVKVIAGVSVCSQLENVKPSKSLKKKVKRAQDDARRKQRIQEEQSKSISNQMVENEKLGKKLEPLGLTINKIIPDGHCLYRAIQDQLAHLSGGSSPYSYQV
;
A
#
# COMPACT_ATOMS: atom_id res chain seq x y z
N MET A 1 49.31 9.15 -9.17
CA MET A 1 48.18 9.67 -8.38
C MET A 1 47.05 10.31 -9.21
N SER A 2 47.21 10.53 -10.53
CA SER A 2 46.17 11.16 -11.38
C SER A 2 45.03 10.21 -11.79
N ALA A 3 45.34 8.98 -12.23
CA ALA A 3 44.37 8.10 -12.88
C ALA A 3 43.24 7.55 -11.97
N VAL A 4 43.44 7.54 -10.65
CA VAL A 4 42.44 7.03 -9.69
C VAL A 4 41.32 8.06 -9.46
N ASN A 5 41.64 9.36 -9.60
CA ASN A 5 40.65 10.43 -9.45
C ASN A 5 39.77 10.56 -10.69
N ASP A 6 40.33 10.33 -11.88
CA ASP A 6 39.59 10.36 -13.15
C ASP A 6 38.54 9.23 -13.23
N ALA A 7 38.87 8.04 -12.73
CA ALA A 7 37.94 6.91 -12.70
C ALA A 7 36.76 7.16 -11.75
N GLN A 8 37.00 7.72 -10.56
CA GLN A 8 35.94 8.04 -9.60
C GLN A 8 35.01 9.16 -10.10
N PHE A 9 35.59 10.17 -10.75
CA PHE A 9 34.81 11.25 -11.37
C PHE A 9 33.92 10.73 -12.51
N GLY A 10 34.44 9.79 -13.32
CA GLY A 10 33.66 9.11 -14.36
C GLY A 10 32.46 8.32 -13.81
N THR A 11 32.65 7.57 -12.71
CA THR A 11 31.54 6.81 -12.10
C THR A 11 30.46 7.73 -11.51
N MET A 12 30.85 8.85 -10.90
CA MET A 12 29.92 9.85 -10.36
C MET A 12 29.06 10.51 -11.46
N ILE A 13 29.64 10.78 -12.64
CA ILE A 13 28.93 11.34 -13.79
C ILE A 13 27.89 10.34 -14.33
N ILE A 14 28.25 9.07 -14.49
CA ILE A 14 27.35 8.02 -14.99
C ILE A 14 26.13 7.87 -14.06
N ALA A 15 26.35 7.81 -12.74
CA ALA A 15 25.26 7.72 -11.76
C ALA A 15 24.32 8.94 -11.77
N ALA A 16 24.86 10.14 -12.01
CA ALA A 16 24.06 11.36 -12.14
C ALA A 16 23.19 11.35 -13.42
N ILE A 17 23.74 10.86 -14.54
CA ILE A 17 23.01 10.71 -15.81
C ILE A 17 21.86 9.70 -15.66
N ASP A 18 22.12 8.55 -15.03
CA ASP A 18 21.09 7.52 -14.79
C ASP A 18 19.97 8.01 -13.87
N LYS A 19 20.33 8.74 -12.80
CA LYS A 19 19.36 9.36 -11.88
C LYS A 19 18.52 10.44 -12.57
N ALA A 20 19.12 11.24 -13.44
CA ALA A 20 18.40 12.22 -14.25
C ALA A 20 17.46 11.52 -15.24
N GLY A 21 17.89 10.42 -15.86
CA GLY A 21 17.06 9.59 -16.75
C GLY A 21 15.86 8.95 -16.05
N GLN A 22 16.02 8.44 -14.82
CA GLN A 22 14.90 7.93 -14.03
C GLN A 22 13.92 9.03 -13.60
N ASN A 23 14.43 10.20 -13.21
CA ASN A 23 13.58 11.34 -12.86
C ASN A 23 12.80 11.88 -14.07
N ALA A 24 13.40 11.88 -15.26
CA ALA A 24 12.73 12.26 -16.50
C ALA A 24 11.59 11.28 -16.85
N LYS A 25 11.84 9.97 -16.77
CA LYS A 25 10.80 8.94 -16.99
C LYS A 25 9.68 9.01 -15.95
N LYS A 26 10.01 9.22 -14.67
CA LYS A 26 9.01 9.40 -13.61
C LYS A 26 8.15 10.63 -13.86
N LYS A 27 8.77 11.75 -14.27
CA LYS A 27 8.04 12.99 -14.59
C LYS A 27 7.10 12.80 -15.79
N GLN A 28 7.54 12.08 -16.82
CA GLN A 28 6.69 11.76 -17.98
C GLN A 28 5.45 10.94 -17.59
N VAL A 29 5.62 9.92 -16.74
CA VAL A 29 4.50 9.09 -16.26
C VAL A 29 3.53 9.91 -15.40
N GLU A 30 4.05 10.81 -14.53
CA GLU A 30 3.22 11.68 -13.70
C GLU A 30 2.40 12.68 -14.55
N GLU A 31 3.02 13.24 -15.60
CA GLU A 31 2.34 14.12 -16.55
C GLU A 31 1.22 13.38 -17.33
N GLU A 32 1.47 12.14 -17.78
CA GLU A 32 0.46 11.28 -18.42
C GLU A 32 -0.72 10.98 -17.48
N ILE A 33 -0.44 10.64 -16.21
CA ILE A 33 -1.48 10.38 -15.20
C ILE A 33 -2.33 11.64 -14.98
N SER A 34 -1.68 12.80 -14.85
CA SER A 34 -2.37 14.08 -14.67
C SER A 34 -3.27 14.39 -15.87
N GLN A 35 -2.77 14.20 -17.10
CA GLN A 35 -3.53 14.43 -18.32
C GLN A 35 -4.75 13.51 -18.41
N LEU A 36 -4.55 12.20 -18.25
CA LEU A 36 -5.63 11.20 -18.29
C LEU A 36 -6.67 11.46 -17.20
N SER A 37 -6.25 11.88 -16.00
CA SER A 37 -7.16 12.21 -14.91
C SER A 37 -8.04 13.42 -15.23
N THR A 38 -7.46 14.46 -15.85
CA THR A 38 -8.22 15.65 -16.26
C THR A 38 -9.22 15.33 -17.38
N GLU A 39 -8.82 14.54 -18.38
CA GLU A 39 -9.72 14.14 -19.47
C GLU A 39 -10.89 13.30 -18.96
N LEU A 40 -10.64 12.36 -18.04
CA LEU A 40 -11.68 11.53 -17.45
C LEU A 40 -12.68 12.38 -16.65
N LYS A 41 -12.18 13.33 -15.83
CA LYS A 41 -13.04 14.26 -15.09
C LYS A 41 -13.88 15.15 -16.01
N GLU A 42 -13.31 15.62 -17.12
CA GLU A 42 -14.03 16.41 -18.11
C GLU A 42 -15.14 15.59 -18.78
N LYS A 43 -14.85 14.35 -19.20
CA LYS A 43 -15.87 13.43 -19.73
C LYS A 43 -16.98 13.18 -18.72
N GLN A 44 -16.62 12.91 -17.47
CA GLN A 44 -17.59 12.69 -16.41
C GLN A 44 -18.47 13.93 -16.17
N ALA A 45 -17.88 15.14 -16.20
CA ALA A 45 -18.64 16.38 -16.08
C ALA A 45 -19.60 16.59 -17.27
N LYS A 46 -19.17 16.27 -18.49
CA LYS A 46 -20.02 16.32 -19.70
C LYS A 46 -21.16 15.31 -19.63
N GLU A 47 -20.90 14.07 -19.21
CA GLU A 47 -21.93 13.05 -18.99
C GLU A 47 -22.93 13.50 -17.93
N HIS A 48 -22.47 14.06 -16.81
CA HIS A 48 -23.36 14.62 -15.78
C HIS A 48 -24.21 15.78 -16.31
N ALA A 49 -23.64 16.69 -17.10
CA ALA A 49 -24.39 17.81 -17.68
C ALA A 49 -25.44 17.33 -18.70
N LEU A 50 -25.10 16.34 -19.54
CA LEU A 50 -26.03 15.75 -20.49
C LEU A 50 -27.18 15.00 -19.78
N LEU A 51 -26.86 14.28 -18.70
CA LEU A 51 -27.86 13.60 -17.86
C LEU A 51 -28.79 14.60 -17.16
N SER A 52 -28.26 15.77 -16.77
CA SER A 52 -29.05 16.86 -16.20
C SER A 52 -30.00 17.49 -17.22
N TYR A 53 -29.59 17.65 -18.49
CA TYR A 53 -30.44 18.26 -19.54
C TYR A 53 -31.52 17.30 -20.07
N SER A 54 -31.22 16.00 -20.15
CA SER A 54 -32.21 14.97 -20.50
C SER A 54 -33.28 14.75 -19.42
N SER A 55 -33.06 15.24 -18.20
CA SER A 55 -34.04 15.18 -17.10
C SER A 55 -35.06 16.34 -17.11
N THR A 56 -34.82 17.42 -17.85
CA THR A 56 -35.69 18.62 -17.86
C THR A 56 -36.79 18.61 -18.91
N ASP A 57 -36.81 17.65 -19.85
CA ASP A 57 -37.84 17.56 -20.92
C ASP A 57 -39.06 16.68 -20.53
N ASN A 58 -39.03 16.03 -19.37
CA ASN A 58 -40.16 15.22 -18.88
C ASN A 58 -40.75 15.83 -17.60
N GLY A 59 -41.60 16.83 -17.77
CA GLY A 59 -42.25 17.65 -16.74
C GLY A 59 -43.22 16.94 -15.78
N GLY A 60 -42.93 15.70 -15.37
CA GLY A 60 -43.78 14.92 -14.45
C GLY A 60 -43.07 14.03 -13.44
N GLU A 61 -41.73 13.88 -13.48
CA GLU A 61 -41.02 12.85 -12.68
C GLU A 61 -40.17 13.37 -11.50
N LEU A 62 -40.15 14.68 -11.24
CA LEU A 62 -39.30 15.27 -10.18
C LEU A 62 -39.58 14.71 -8.77
N SER A 63 -40.83 14.32 -8.48
CA SER A 63 -41.21 13.72 -7.20
C SER A 63 -40.63 12.31 -7.01
N ASN A 64 -40.51 11.53 -8.08
CA ASN A 64 -39.96 10.18 -8.04
C ASN A 64 -38.43 10.20 -7.97
N LEU A 65 -37.78 11.16 -8.63
CA LEU A 65 -36.33 11.33 -8.57
C LEU A 65 -35.88 11.84 -7.19
N ASP A 66 -36.57 12.81 -6.60
CA ASP A 66 -36.28 13.29 -5.23
C ASP A 66 -36.45 12.17 -4.20
N THR A 67 -37.46 11.32 -4.38
CA THR A 67 -37.68 10.12 -3.55
C THR A 67 -36.55 9.11 -3.73
N LEU A 68 -36.09 8.88 -4.96
CA LEU A 68 -34.98 7.95 -5.26
C LEU A 68 -33.63 8.47 -4.73
N VAL A 69 -33.37 9.77 -4.86
CA VAL A 69 -32.17 10.43 -4.34
C VAL A 69 -32.14 10.39 -2.82
N LYS A 70 -33.28 10.63 -2.15
CA LYS A 70 -33.41 10.46 -0.69
C LYS A 70 -33.16 9.02 -0.22
N VAL A 71 -33.62 8.03 -0.99
CA VAL A 71 -33.36 6.60 -0.72
C VAL A 71 -31.87 6.27 -0.87
N ILE A 72 -31.20 6.81 -1.89
CA ILE A 72 -29.76 6.57 -2.12
C ILE A 72 -28.91 7.30 -1.07
N ALA A 73 -29.31 8.50 -0.66
CA ALA A 73 -28.63 9.28 0.39
C ALA A 73 -28.88 8.74 1.81
N GLY A 74 -29.70 7.70 1.98
CA GLY A 74 -29.97 7.07 3.27
C GLY A 74 -30.87 7.89 4.20
N VAL A 75 -31.54 8.94 3.69
CA VAL A 75 -32.51 9.72 4.46
C VAL A 75 -33.83 8.96 4.46
N SER A 76 -34.15 8.31 5.57
CA SER A 76 -35.37 7.51 5.72
C SER A 76 -36.62 8.38 5.55
N VAL A 77 -37.36 8.18 4.45
CA VAL A 77 -38.74 8.65 4.32
C VAL A 77 -39.61 7.72 5.14
N CYS A 78 -39.86 8.11 6.39
CA CYS A 78 -40.72 7.36 7.31
C CYS A 78 -42.19 7.67 7.02
N SER A 79 -42.67 7.23 5.86
CA SER A 79 -44.10 7.05 5.63
C SER A 79 -44.29 5.97 4.58
N GLN A 80 -44.72 4.79 5.06
CA GLN A 80 -45.39 3.76 4.26
C GLN A 80 -44.52 2.80 3.44
N LEU A 81 -43.45 2.25 4.02
CA LEU A 81 -42.82 1.02 3.52
C LEU A 81 -42.76 -0.07 4.60
N GLU A 82 -43.85 -0.24 5.34
CA GLU A 82 -44.09 -1.47 6.09
C GLU A 82 -44.27 -2.61 5.07
N ASN A 83 -43.25 -3.47 4.93
CA ASN A 83 -43.26 -4.78 4.21
C ASN A 83 -42.64 -4.90 2.81
N VAL A 84 -41.58 -4.16 2.43
CA VAL A 84 -40.70 -4.67 1.36
C VAL A 84 -39.68 -5.64 1.97
N LYS A 85 -40.04 -6.93 1.96
CA LYS A 85 -39.11 -8.03 2.29
C LYS A 85 -37.80 -7.80 1.53
N PRO A 86 -36.63 -7.84 2.21
CA PRO A 86 -35.36 -7.63 1.52
C PRO A 86 -35.23 -8.61 0.38
N SER A 87 -34.86 -8.12 -0.81
CA SER A 87 -34.76 -8.95 -2.00
C SER A 87 -33.86 -10.16 -1.73
N LYS A 88 -34.18 -11.30 -2.34
CA LYS A 88 -33.41 -12.56 -2.15
C LYS A 88 -31.91 -12.37 -2.43
N SER A 89 -31.54 -11.46 -3.34
CA SER A 89 -30.15 -11.16 -3.67
C SER A 89 -29.43 -10.38 -2.57
N LEU A 90 -30.11 -9.41 -1.93
CA LEU A 90 -29.54 -8.65 -0.81
C LEU A 90 -29.26 -9.57 0.39
N LYS A 91 -30.22 -10.44 0.75
CA LYS A 91 -30.06 -11.43 1.83
C LYS A 91 -28.88 -12.38 1.57
N LYS A 92 -28.68 -12.81 0.32
CA LYS A 92 -27.56 -13.67 -0.07
C LYS A 92 -26.21 -12.96 0.05
N LYS A 93 -26.14 -11.66 -0.30
CA LYS A 93 -24.93 -10.84 -0.12
C LYS A 93 -24.60 -10.59 1.35
N VAL A 94 -25.60 -10.24 2.16
CA VAL A 94 -25.41 -10.01 3.61
C VAL A 94 -24.97 -11.28 4.32
N LYS A 95 -25.58 -12.44 4.01
CA LYS A 95 -25.17 -13.73 4.57
C LYS A 95 -23.72 -14.08 4.20
N ARG A 96 -23.33 -13.91 2.92
CA ARG A 96 -21.94 -14.11 2.47
C ARG A 96 -20.96 -13.18 3.20
N ALA A 97 -21.30 -11.91 3.34
CA ALA A 97 -20.45 -10.94 4.04
C ALA A 97 -20.27 -11.31 5.52
N GLN A 98 -21.33 -11.78 6.19
CA GLN A 98 -21.28 -12.23 7.58
C GLN A 98 -20.45 -13.52 7.73
N ASP A 99 -20.63 -14.49 6.85
CA ASP A 99 -19.87 -15.74 6.85
C ASP A 99 -18.37 -15.48 6.58
N ASP A 100 -18.05 -14.60 5.64
CA ASP A 100 -16.66 -14.19 5.34
C ASP A 100 -16.03 -13.42 6.50
N ALA A 101 -16.78 -12.53 7.16
CA ALA A 101 -16.31 -11.82 8.36
C ALA A 101 -16.00 -12.81 9.49
N ARG A 102 -16.90 -13.78 9.75
CA ARG A 102 -16.69 -14.81 10.76
C ARG A 102 -15.47 -15.70 10.45
N ARG A 103 -15.29 -16.06 9.18
CA ARG A 103 -14.13 -16.84 8.73
C ARG A 103 -12.83 -16.06 8.93
N LYS A 104 -12.79 -14.79 8.52
CA LYS A 104 -11.63 -13.92 8.70
C LYS A 104 -11.30 -13.73 10.18
N GLN A 105 -12.31 -13.56 11.03
CA GLN A 105 -12.12 -13.41 12.47
C GLN A 105 -11.50 -14.67 13.09
N ARG A 106 -11.98 -15.87 12.73
CA ARG A 106 -11.38 -17.13 13.19
C ARG A 106 -9.93 -17.29 12.74
N ILE A 107 -9.63 -16.97 11.48
CA ILE A 107 -8.25 -17.02 10.96
C ILE A 107 -7.36 -16.01 11.69
N GLN A 108 -7.86 -14.80 11.93
CA GLN A 108 -7.11 -13.75 12.63
C GLN A 108 -6.83 -14.13 14.09
N GLU A 109 -7.81 -14.72 14.79
CA GLU A 109 -7.62 -15.22 16.16
C GLU A 109 -6.58 -16.34 16.21
N GLU A 110 -6.63 -17.31 15.29
CA GLU A 110 -5.64 -18.39 15.16
C GLU A 110 -4.23 -17.84 14.86
N GLN A 111 -4.12 -16.82 13.99
CA GLN A 111 -2.85 -16.14 13.69
C GLN A 111 -2.31 -15.33 14.86
N SER A 112 -3.19 -14.63 15.61
CA SER A 112 -2.79 -13.82 16.77
C SER A 112 -2.25 -14.65 17.93
N LYS A 113 -2.73 -15.90 18.06
CA LYS A 113 -2.29 -16.84 19.10
C LYS A 113 -0.95 -17.51 18.79
N SER A 114 -0.50 -17.41 17.53
CA SER A 114 0.73 -18.02 17.07
C SER A 114 1.93 -17.15 17.48
N ILE A 115 2.59 -17.50 18.59
CA ILE A 115 3.87 -16.92 18.96
C ILE A 115 4.90 -17.34 17.91
N SER A 116 5.62 -16.37 17.32
CA SER A 116 6.67 -16.67 16.35
C SER A 116 7.85 -17.36 17.04
N ASN A 117 8.24 -18.53 16.54
CA ASN A 117 9.41 -19.26 17.03
C ASN A 117 10.67 -18.40 17.05
N GLN A 118 10.83 -17.50 16.07
CA GLN A 118 11.94 -16.55 15.99
C GLN A 118 11.99 -15.61 17.20
N MET A 119 10.84 -15.16 17.70
CA MET A 119 10.79 -14.29 18.88
C MET A 119 11.22 -15.03 20.14
N VAL A 120 10.74 -16.26 20.32
CA VAL A 120 11.10 -17.11 21.46
C VAL A 120 12.60 -17.45 21.44
N GLU A 121 13.14 -17.74 20.26
CA GLU A 121 14.56 -18.02 20.08
C GLU A 121 15.42 -16.78 20.37
N ASN A 122 15.04 -15.62 19.82
CA ASN A 122 15.74 -14.36 20.06
C ASN A 122 15.72 -13.96 21.54
N GLU A 123 14.61 -14.16 22.24
CA GLU A 123 14.52 -13.90 23.68
C GLU A 123 15.49 -14.80 24.48
N LYS A 124 15.52 -16.10 24.15
CA LYS A 124 16.44 -17.05 24.78
C LYS A 124 17.90 -16.72 24.49
N LEU A 125 18.22 -16.32 23.26
CA LEU A 125 19.56 -15.88 22.88
C LEU A 125 19.94 -14.59 23.61
N GLY A 126 19.03 -13.62 23.70
CA GLY A 126 19.26 -12.36 24.42
C GLY A 126 19.63 -12.58 25.88
N LYS A 127 18.89 -13.46 26.58
CA LYS A 127 19.19 -13.83 27.99
C LYS A 127 20.59 -14.44 28.17
N LYS A 128 21.12 -15.12 27.16
CA LYS A 128 22.48 -15.69 27.21
C LYS A 128 23.57 -14.67 26.90
N LEU A 129 23.25 -13.66 26.08
CA LEU A 129 24.20 -12.65 25.60
C LEU A 129 24.30 -11.45 26.55
N GLU A 130 23.23 -11.14 27.29
CA GLU A 130 23.19 -10.07 28.30
C GLU A 130 24.39 -10.08 29.28
N PRO A 131 24.75 -11.20 29.95
CA PRO A 131 25.88 -11.22 30.88
C PRO A 131 27.24 -11.00 30.20
N LEU A 132 27.31 -11.15 28.87
CA LEU A 132 28.50 -10.91 28.07
C LEU A 132 28.54 -9.46 27.54
N GLY A 133 27.51 -8.65 27.79
CA GLY A 133 27.38 -7.31 27.22
C GLY A 133 27.16 -7.33 25.71
N LEU A 134 26.66 -8.43 25.15
CA LEU A 134 26.43 -8.60 23.72
C LEU A 134 24.94 -8.44 23.38
N THR A 135 24.65 -7.94 22.18
CA THR A 135 23.29 -7.74 21.67
C THR A 135 23.11 -8.41 20.31
N ILE A 136 21.88 -8.83 20.01
CA ILE A 136 21.52 -9.42 18.72
C ILE A 136 21.23 -8.31 17.72
N ASN A 137 21.92 -8.30 16.59
CA ASN A 137 21.61 -7.43 15.46
C ASN A 137 20.92 -8.22 14.34
N LYS A 138 19.93 -7.61 13.68
CA LYS A 138 19.12 -8.30 12.66
C LYS A 138 19.75 -8.14 11.27
N ILE A 139 20.24 -9.24 10.72
CA ILE A 139 20.70 -9.34 9.33
C ILE A 139 19.57 -9.87 8.44
N ILE A 140 19.55 -9.44 7.18
CA ILE A 140 18.57 -9.89 6.18
C ILE A 140 18.76 -11.41 5.94
N PRO A 141 17.72 -12.24 6.01
CA PRO A 141 17.82 -13.68 5.84
C PRO A 141 17.84 -14.06 4.35
N ASP A 142 18.90 -13.70 3.64
CA ASP A 142 19.18 -14.11 2.27
C ASP A 142 20.32 -15.15 2.21
N GLY A 143 20.69 -15.61 1.01
CA GLY A 143 21.83 -16.51 0.82
C GLY A 143 23.20 -15.90 1.12
N HIS A 144 23.26 -14.58 1.36
CA HIS A 144 24.48 -13.83 1.66
C HIS A 144 24.52 -13.35 3.12
N CYS A 145 23.61 -13.82 3.97
CA CYS A 145 23.46 -13.35 5.33
C CYS A 145 24.75 -13.49 6.17
N LEU A 146 25.56 -14.52 5.89
CA LEU A 146 26.87 -14.70 6.51
C LEU A 146 27.83 -13.53 6.19
N TYR A 147 27.98 -13.19 4.91
CA TYR A 147 28.84 -12.08 4.49
C TYR A 147 28.33 -10.74 5.02
N ARG A 148 27.00 -10.55 5.01
CA ARG A 148 26.35 -9.37 5.60
C ARG A 148 26.63 -9.24 7.10
N ALA A 149 26.59 -10.35 7.85
CA ALA A 149 26.89 -10.35 9.28
C ALA A 149 28.36 -9.99 9.56
N ILE A 150 29.29 -10.51 8.76
CA ILE A 150 30.72 -10.15 8.87
C ILE A 150 30.92 -8.65 8.57
N GLN A 151 30.27 -8.14 7.53
CA GLN A 151 30.34 -6.72 7.17
C GLN A 151 29.81 -5.81 8.30
N ASP A 152 28.70 -6.18 8.93
CA ASP A 152 28.11 -5.47 10.08
C ASP A 152 29.08 -5.43 11.27
N GLN A 153 29.69 -6.57 11.61
CA GLN A 153 30.71 -6.66 12.66
C GLN A 153 31.93 -5.77 12.37
N LEU A 154 32.43 -5.78 11.14
CA LEU A 154 33.56 -4.94 10.73
C LEU A 154 33.21 -3.44 10.78
N ALA A 155 31.99 -3.07 10.39
CA ALA A 155 31.52 -1.69 10.48
C ALA A 155 31.46 -1.20 11.94
N HIS A 156 31.00 -2.04 12.87
CA HIS A 156 30.99 -1.72 14.30
C HIS A 156 32.39 -1.51 14.87
N LEU A 157 33.37 -2.35 14.49
CA LEU A 157 34.76 -2.18 14.90
C LEU A 157 35.42 -0.93 14.30
N SER A 158 35.01 -0.54 13.09
CA SER A 158 35.62 0.56 12.32
C SER A 158 34.94 1.92 12.55
N GLY A 159 33.98 2.02 13.48
CA GLY A 159 33.31 3.29 13.79
C GLY A 159 32.26 3.74 12.76
N GLY A 160 31.63 2.80 12.03
CA GLY A 160 30.48 3.07 11.17
C GLY A 160 30.75 3.08 9.66
N SER A 161 32.00 2.93 9.24
CA SER A 161 32.36 2.71 7.83
C SER A 161 33.13 1.41 7.71
N SER A 162 32.46 0.33 7.27
CA SER A 162 33.18 -0.87 6.86
C SER A 162 34.08 -0.51 5.68
N PRO A 163 35.41 -0.70 5.75
CA PRO A 163 36.32 -0.46 4.63
C PRO A 163 36.06 -1.43 3.46
N TYR A 164 35.21 -2.44 3.67
CA TYR A 164 34.85 -3.43 2.69
C TYR A 164 33.34 -3.39 2.42
N SER A 165 32.95 -2.99 1.21
CA SER A 165 31.61 -3.23 0.68
C SER A 165 31.63 -4.53 -0.12
N TYR A 166 30.95 -5.57 0.36
CA TYR A 166 30.76 -6.77 -0.43
C TYR A 166 29.65 -6.49 -1.46
N GLN A 167 30.04 -6.24 -2.71
CA GLN A 167 29.11 -6.16 -3.84
C GLN A 167 29.10 -7.52 -4.54
N VAL A 168 27.90 -8.08 -4.69
CA VAL A 168 27.61 -9.25 -5.54
C VAL A 168 26.88 -8.75 -6.76
#